data_AF-A0A285LMB2-F1
#
_entry.id   AF-A0A285LMB2-F1
#
_cell.length_a   1.000
_cell.length_b   1.000
_cell.length_c   1.000
_cell.angle_alpha   90.00
_cell.angle_beta   90.00
_cell.angle_gamma   90.00
#
_symmetry.space_group_name_H-M   'P 1'
#
loop_
_entity.id
_entity.type
_entity.pdbx_description
1 polymer ?
#
loop_
_entity_poly.entity_id
_entity_poly.type
_entity_poly.pdbx_seq_one_letter_code
_entity_poly.pdbx_strand_id
1 'polypeptide(L)'
;MRTISTLLAIGATTVALTAAAPSALAAPDTGSAGGSSSGCGPRSSADRLFLSKSHHEDESCEVQDAAIQLALSECRWLDSHGNSAHNQILVAERTSDTLEYPYTFLDAAITAYCPQHQL
;
A
#
# COMPACT_ATOMS: atom_id res chain seq x y z
N MET A 1 -14.14 -43.26 8.67
CA MET A 1 -13.08 -43.77 9.57
C MET A 1 -11.74 -43.23 9.07
N ARG A 2 -10.82 -43.00 10.02
CA ARG A 2 -9.47 -42.37 9.96
C ARG A 2 -8.58 -42.93 8.82
N THR A 3 -7.57 -42.26 8.25
CA THR A 3 -6.36 -41.57 8.82
C THR A 3 -5.67 -40.76 7.69
N ILE A 4 -5.39 -39.46 7.86
CA ILE A 4 -4.07 -38.82 8.10
C ILE A 4 -2.89 -39.40 7.29
N SER A 5 -2.25 -38.53 6.49
CA SER A 5 -0.79 -38.40 6.42
C SER A 5 -0.42 -37.08 5.73
N THR A 6 -0.08 -36.09 6.57
CA THR A 6 0.65 -34.86 6.24
C THR A 6 2.05 -35.21 5.75
N LEU A 7 2.46 -34.63 4.60
CA LEU A 7 3.84 -34.68 4.14
C LEU A 7 4.46 -33.29 4.14
N LEU A 8 5.57 -33.23 4.87
CA LEU A 8 6.43 -32.12 5.24
C LEU A 8 7.41 -31.79 4.10
N ALA A 9 7.58 -30.51 3.77
CA ALA A 9 8.81 -30.04 3.12
C ALA A 9 9.06 -28.57 3.50
N ILE A 10 9.85 -28.37 4.56
CA ILE A 10 10.39 -27.07 4.94
C ILE A 10 11.70 -26.92 4.15
N GLY A 11 11.66 -26.21 3.03
CA GLY A 11 12.84 -25.88 2.25
C GLY A 11 13.58 -24.70 2.87
N ALA A 12 14.69 -24.97 3.56
CA ALA A 12 15.62 -23.95 4.01
C ALA A 12 16.52 -23.53 2.84
N THR A 13 16.34 -22.32 2.32
CA THR A 13 17.27 -21.72 1.35
C THR A 13 18.19 -20.75 2.08
N THR A 14 19.40 -21.19 2.40
CA THR A 14 20.52 -20.33 2.80
C THR A 14 21.10 -19.69 1.54
N VAL A 15 20.84 -18.40 1.30
CA VAL A 15 21.55 -17.64 0.26
C VAL A 15 22.83 -17.09 0.88
N ALA A 16 23.96 -17.53 0.33
CA ALA A 16 25.30 -17.12 0.73
C ALA A 16 25.54 -15.62 0.47
N LEU A 17 26.06 -14.94 1.49
CA LEU A 17 26.65 -13.61 1.37
C LEU A 17 27.93 -13.69 0.51
N THR A 18 27.90 -13.16 -0.71
CA THR A 18 29.12 -12.79 -1.44
C THR A 18 29.36 -11.30 -1.29
N ALA A 19 30.30 -10.95 -0.42
CA ALA A 19 30.88 -9.63 -0.34
C ALA A 19 31.79 -9.38 -1.56
N ALA A 20 31.44 -8.39 -2.37
CA ALA A 20 32.34 -7.80 -3.35
C ALA A 20 32.28 -6.27 -3.20
N ALA A 21 33.42 -5.66 -2.93
CA ALA A 21 33.64 -4.22 -2.89
C ALA A 21 34.93 -3.91 -3.67
N PRO A 22 35.19 -2.67 -4.09
CA PRO A 22 34.45 -1.91 -5.10
C PRO A 22 35.37 -1.55 -6.29
N SER A 23 34.84 -1.50 -7.50
CA SER A 23 35.53 -0.88 -8.64
C SER A 23 35.13 0.59 -8.76
N ALA A 24 36.01 1.47 -8.29
CA ALA A 24 35.92 2.91 -8.45
C ALA A 24 36.03 3.30 -9.93
N LEU A 25 35.00 3.97 -10.45
CA LEU A 25 35.02 4.69 -11.72
C LEU A 25 34.69 6.15 -11.43
N ALA A 26 35.57 7.04 -11.88
CA ALA A 26 35.50 8.47 -11.69
C ALA A 26 34.24 9.08 -12.32
N ALA A 27 33.62 10.02 -11.60
CA ALA A 27 32.42 10.73 -12.01
C ALA A 27 32.72 11.77 -13.12
N PRO A 28 31.78 12.01 -14.04
CA PRO A 28 31.67 13.31 -14.69
C PRO A 28 30.81 14.24 -13.83
N ASP A 29 31.35 15.42 -13.51
CA ASP A 29 30.60 16.53 -12.94
C ASP A 29 29.61 17.08 -13.98
N THR A 30 28.35 16.62 -13.92
CA THR A 30 27.23 17.33 -14.53
C THR A 30 26.40 17.93 -13.41
N GLY A 31 26.73 19.18 -13.06
CA GLY A 31 25.95 19.96 -12.11
C GLY A 31 24.47 19.94 -12.50
N SER A 32 23.63 19.43 -11.59
CA SER A 32 22.20 19.71 -11.57
C SER A 32 21.91 20.40 -10.25
N ALA A 33 21.62 21.68 -10.36
CA ALA A 33 21.20 22.51 -9.24
C ALA A 33 19.90 21.97 -8.64
N GLY A 34 19.90 21.82 -7.31
CA GLY A 34 18.75 22.05 -6.44
C GLY A 34 17.49 21.22 -6.70
N GLY A 35 17.26 20.23 -5.85
CA GLY A 35 15.92 19.66 -5.72
C GLY A 35 15.85 18.32 -5.02
N SER A 36 16.53 18.12 -3.89
CA SER A 36 16.13 17.05 -2.97
C SER A 36 14.84 17.48 -2.28
N SER A 37 13.73 17.48 -3.01
CA SER A 37 12.47 17.19 -2.38
C SER A 37 12.60 15.76 -1.87
N SER A 38 12.73 15.60 -0.56
CA SER A 38 12.45 14.36 0.17
C SER A 38 10.97 14.00 0.03
N GLY A 39 10.48 13.98 -1.21
CA GLY A 39 9.14 13.57 -1.57
C GLY A 39 9.14 12.06 -1.76
N CYS A 40 8.01 11.45 -1.47
CA CYS A 40 7.78 10.06 -1.75
C CYS A 40 8.04 9.80 -3.23
N GLY A 41 8.47 8.58 -3.57
CA GLY A 41 8.71 8.18 -4.96
C GLY A 41 7.53 8.51 -5.89
N PRO A 42 7.69 8.34 -7.21
CA PRO A 42 6.66 8.75 -8.17
C PRO A 42 5.27 8.20 -7.80
N ARG A 43 4.31 9.11 -7.58
CA ARG A 43 2.91 8.79 -7.21
C ARG A 43 2.00 8.81 -8.43
N SER A 44 1.05 7.88 -8.50
CA SER A 44 0.01 7.91 -9.52
C SER A 44 -0.96 9.09 -9.32
N SER A 45 -1.81 9.40 -10.30
CA SER A 45 -2.89 10.39 -10.10
C SER A 45 -3.93 9.90 -9.10
N ALA A 46 -4.21 8.59 -9.07
CA ALA A 46 -5.11 7.97 -8.10
C ALA A 46 -4.54 8.06 -6.68
N ASP A 47 -3.23 7.80 -6.52
CA ASP A 47 -2.56 7.86 -5.22
C ASP A 47 -2.66 9.27 -4.64
N ARG A 48 -2.35 10.30 -5.47
CA ARG A 48 -2.44 11.70 -5.04
C ARG A 48 -3.87 12.09 -4.67
N LEU A 49 -4.86 11.64 -5.44
CA LEU A 49 -6.27 11.88 -5.16
C LEU A 49 -6.70 11.23 -3.83
N PHE A 50 -6.32 9.97 -3.63
CA PHE A 50 -6.58 9.22 -2.40
C PHE A 50 -5.94 9.90 -1.19
N LEU A 51 -4.64 10.20 -1.27
CA LEU A 51 -3.89 10.82 -0.18
C LEU A 51 -4.51 12.16 0.22
N SER A 52 -4.84 13.01 -0.77
CA SER A 52 -5.49 14.30 -0.51
C SER A 52 -6.88 14.18 0.11
N LYS A 53 -7.71 13.24 -0.37
CA LYS A 53 -9.06 13.05 0.17
C LYS A 53 -9.10 12.34 1.52
N SER A 54 -8.08 11.55 1.83
CA SER A 54 -7.96 10.81 3.09
C SER A 54 -7.13 11.53 4.15
N HIS A 55 -6.63 12.74 3.87
CA HIS A 55 -5.75 13.52 4.75
C HIS A 55 -4.41 12.86 5.07
N HIS A 56 -3.86 12.13 4.10
CA HIS A 56 -2.55 11.48 4.20
C HIS A 56 -1.50 12.16 3.30
N GLU A 57 -1.79 13.26 2.60
CA GLU A 57 -0.83 13.88 1.66
C GLU A 57 0.45 14.41 2.31
N ASP A 58 0.36 14.84 3.57
CA ASP A 58 1.46 15.42 4.34
C ASP A 58 2.13 14.38 5.28
N GLU A 59 1.62 13.14 5.27
CA GLU A 59 2.16 12.06 6.09
C GLU A 59 3.52 11.58 5.59
N SER A 60 4.26 10.89 6.46
CA SER A 60 5.53 10.26 6.05
C SER A 60 5.31 9.25 4.91
N CYS A 61 6.30 9.07 4.05
CA CYS A 61 6.14 8.18 2.89
C CYS A 61 5.79 6.74 3.25
N GLU A 62 6.28 6.25 4.41
CA GLU A 62 5.92 4.93 4.93
C GLU A 62 4.42 4.86 5.28
N VAL A 63 3.88 5.90 5.93
CA VAL A 63 2.46 5.99 6.27
C VAL A 63 1.61 6.12 5.01
N GLN A 64 2.04 6.94 4.05
CA GLN A 64 1.36 7.06 2.75
C GLN A 64 1.30 5.71 2.01
N ASP A 65 2.42 4.98 1.95
CA ASP A 65 2.49 3.67 1.30
C ASP A 65 1.59 2.64 2.00
N ALA A 66 1.58 2.64 3.33
CA ALA A 66 0.70 1.80 4.12
C ALA A 66 -0.77 2.12 3.87
N ALA A 67 -1.14 3.41 3.85
CA ALA A 67 -2.50 3.87 3.56
C ALA A 67 -2.94 3.46 2.16
N ILE A 68 -2.09 3.63 1.15
CA ILE A 68 -2.38 3.21 -0.23
C ILE A 68 -2.60 1.69 -0.30
N GLN A 69 -1.74 0.90 0.34
CA GLN A 69 -1.87 -0.57 0.35
C GLN A 69 -3.15 -1.02 1.05
N LEU A 70 -3.52 -0.38 2.16
CA LEU A 70 -4.77 -0.65 2.86
C LEU A 70 -5.98 -0.32 1.98
N ALA A 71 -6.04 0.87 1.38
CA ALA A 71 -7.12 1.28 0.47
C ALA A 71 -7.30 0.31 -0.71
N LEU A 72 -6.21 -0.12 -1.34
CA LEU A 72 -6.25 -1.13 -2.41
C LEU A 72 -6.74 -2.49 -1.91
N SER A 73 -6.46 -2.85 -0.65
CA SER A 73 -6.95 -4.09 -0.05
C SER A 73 -8.45 -4.04 0.25
N GLU A 74 -8.96 -2.89 0.70
CA GLU A 74 -10.39 -2.67 0.97
C GLU A 74 -11.21 -2.73 -0.32
N CYS A 75 -10.75 -2.07 -1.39
CA CYS A 75 -11.38 -2.19 -2.72
C CYS A 75 -11.43 -3.65 -3.22
N ARG A 76 -10.34 -4.41 -3.05
CA ARG A 76 -10.31 -5.85 -3.41
C ARG A 76 -11.27 -6.69 -2.56
N TRP A 77 -11.46 -6.31 -1.30
CA TRP A 77 -12.43 -6.97 -0.44
C TRP A 77 -13.86 -6.68 -0.90
N LEU A 78 -14.18 -5.44 -1.26
CA LEU A 78 -15.48 -5.05 -1.82
C LEU A 78 -15.76 -5.73 -3.16
N ASP A 79 -14.75 -5.89 -4.03
CA ASP A 79 -14.88 -6.64 -5.29
C ASP A 79 -15.32 -8.09 -5.06
N SER A 80 -14.82 -8.73 -3.98
CA SER A 80 -15.08 -10.15 -3.71
C SER A 80 -16.33 -10.41 -2.87
N HIS A 81 -16.73 -9.47 -2.02
CA HIS A 81 -17.87 -9.61 -1.10
C HIS A 81 -19.11 -8.83 -1.56
N GLY A 82 -18.98 -8.03 -2.62
CA GLY A 82 -20.04 -7.22 -3.20
C GLY A 82 -20.09 -5.81 -2.62
N ASN A 83 -20.49 -4.86 -3.45
CA ASN A 83 -20.63 -3.46 -3.05
C ASN A 83 -22.04 -3.19 -2.52
N SER A 84 -22.16 -3.08 -1.20
CA SER A 84 -23.39 -2.66 -0.53
C SER A 84 -23.05 -1.70 0.61
N ALA A 85 -24.00 -0.85 0.99
CA ALA A 85 -23.80 0.09 2.11
C ALA A 85 -23.42 -0.65 3.41
N HIS A 86 -24.01 -1.83 3.63
CA HIS A 86 -23.67 -2.68 4.77
C HIS A 86 -22.21 -3.14 4.75
N ASN A 87 -21.72 -3.59 3.59
CA ASN A 87 -20.35 -4.03 3.42
C ASN A 87 -19.35 -2.88 3.56
N GLN A 88 -19.68 -1.68 3.05
CA GLN A 88 -18.83 -0.50 3.23
C GLN A 88 -18.74 -0.10 4.71
N ILE A 89 -19.87 -0.09 5.43
CA ILE A 89 -19.88 0.14 6.88
C ILE A 89 -19.01 -0.90 7.59
N LEU A 90 -19.14 -2.18 7.26
CA LEU A 90 -18.36 -3.24 7.89
C LEU A 90 -16.84 -3.06 7.70
N VAL A 91 -16.41 -2.64 6.51
CA VAL A 91 -14.99 -2.36 6.24
C VAL A 91 -14.50 -1.18 7.07
N ALA A 92 -15.25 -0.07 7.08
CA ALA A 92 -14.89 1.12 7.86
C ALA A 92 -14.85 0.81 9.36
N GLU A 93 -15.84 0.09 9.90
CA GLU A 93 -15.88 -0.30 11.30
C GLU A 93 -14.70 -1.22 11.67
N ARG A 94 -14.27 -2.10 10.76
CA ARG A 94 -13.12 -2.99 10.99
C ARG A 94 -11.80 -2.23 11.11
N THR A 95 -11.67 -1.09 10.45
CA THR A 95 -10.46 -0.26 10.47
C THR A 95 -10.53 0.89 11.47
N SER A 96 -11.64 1.03 12.20
CA SER A 96 -11.86 2.10 13.19
C SER A 96 -10.85 2.14 14.34
N ASP A 97 -10.31 0.98 14.74
CA ASP A 97 -9.27 0.92 15.78
C ASP A 97 -7.90 1.42 15.30
N THR A 98 -7.70 1.56 13.98
CA THR A 98 -6.41 1.94 13.36
C THR A 98 -6.48 3.32 12.70
N LEU A 99 -7.62 3.67 12.11
CA LEU A 99 -7.81 4.91 11.35
C LEU A 99 -8.60 5.92 12.18
N GLU A 100 -8.17 7.17 12.19
CA GLU A 100 -8.91 8.25 12.85
C GLU A 100 -10.25 8.54 12.16
N TYR A 101 -10.28 8.44 10.83
CA TYR A 101 -11.46 8.71 10.01
C TYR A 101 -11.74 7.55 9.03
N PRO A 102 -12.18 6.38 9.51
CA PRO A 102 -12.32 5.19 8.67
C PRO A 102 -13.32 5.36 7.52
N TYR A 103 -14.40 6.11 7.74
CA TYR A 103 -15.39 6.39 6.70
C TYR A 103 -14.86 7.34 5.61
N THR A 104 -14.13 8.39 5.99
CA THR A 104 -13.48 9.30 5.03
C THR A 104 -12.40 8.57 4.23
N PHE A 105 -11.65 7.71 4.90
CA PHE A 105 -10.63 6.88 4.28
C PHE A 105 -11.25 5.95 3.22
N LEU A 106 -12.34 5.25 3.57
CA LEU A 106 -13.01 4.34 2.66
C LEU A 106 -13.65 5.08 1.46
N ASP A 107 -14.28 6.25 1.68
CA ASP A 107 -14.81 7.07 0.59
C ASP A 107 -13.71 7.54 -0.37
N ALA A 108 -12.56 7.95 0.17
CA ALA A 108 -11.39 8.32 -0.62
C ALA A 108 -10.85 7.13 -1.42
N ALA A 109 -10.78 5.94 -0.80
CA ALA A 109 -10.34 4.71 -1.46
C ALA A 109 -11.27 4.31 -2.61
N ILE A 110 -12.59 4.34 -2.39
CA ILE A 110 -13.60 4.05 -3.42
C ILE A 110 -13.48 5.06 -4.57
N THR A 111 -13.41 6.35 -4.25
CA THR A 111 -13.30 7.40 -5.26
C THR A 111 -12.05 7.25 -6.13
N ALA A 112 -10.91 6.87 -5.53
CA ALA A 112 -9.63 6.82 -6.23
C ALA A 112 -9.35 5.49 -6.96
N TYR A 113 -9.69 4.35 -6.34
CA TYR A 113 -9.23 3.04 -6.80
C TYR A 113 -10.35 2.12 -7.27
N CYS A 114 -11.58 2.27 -6.75
CA CYS A 114 -12.71 1.43 -7.14
C CYS A 114 -14.00 2.24 -7.34
N PRO A 115 -14.04 3.21 -8.28
CA PRO A 115 -15.18 4.12 -8.45
C PRO A 115 -16.48 3.42 -8.84
N GLN A 116 -16.41 2.20 -9.36
CA GLN A 116 -17.58 1.34 -9.58
C GLN A 116 -18.34 1.00 -8.29
N HIS A 117 -17.71 1.17 -7.13
CA HIS A 117 -18.29 0.89 -5.82
C HIS A 117 -18.93 2.12 -5.17
N GLN A 118 -19.04 3.24 -5.87
CA GLN A 118 -19.73 4.42 -5.36
C GLN A 118 -21.24 4.16 -5.26
N LEU A 119 -21.83 4.47 -4.10
CA LEU A 119 -23.25 4.24 -3.77
C LEU A 119 -24.07 5.52 -3.79
#